data_AF-A0A258EU97-F1
#
_entry.id   AF-A0A258EU97-F1
#
_cell.length_a   1.000
_cell.length_b   1.000
_cell.length_c   1.000
_cell.angle_alpha   90.00
_cell.angle_beta   90.00
_cell.angle_gamma   90.00
#
_symmetry.space_group_name_H-M   'P 1'
#
loop_
_entity.id
_entity.type
_entity.pdbx_description
1 polymer ?
#
loop_
_entity_poly.entity_id
_entity_poly.type
_entity_poly.pdbx_seq_one_letter_code
_entity_poly.pdbx_strand_id
1 'polypeptide(L)'
;YQAAEAAMEETFGKRPIPTREGGSIPIVALFQKELGSDPILFGFGLDTDALHSPNEHYGVKNYFIGIETIAAFFRHFRSLSGK
;
A
#
# COMPACT_ATOMS: atom_id res chain seq x y z
N TYR A 1 7.98 3.58 6.77
CA TYR A 1 6.69 2.90 6.49
C TYR A 1 5.74 2.80 7.71
N GLN A 2 6.11 3.29 8.91
CA GLN A 2 5.27 3.18 10.12
C GLN A 2 3.83 3.71 9.94
N ALA A 3 3.65 4.84 9.23
CA ALA A 3 2.32 5.37 8.93
C ALA A 3 1.44 4.42 8.11
N ALA A 4 2.04 3.66 7.17
CA ALA A 4 1.32 2.68 6.37
C ALA A 4 0.95 1.43 7.19
N GLU A 5 1.86 0.98 8.08
CA GLU A 5 1.58 -0.11 9.02
C GLU A 5 0.41 0.23 9.94
N ALA A 6 0.44 1.42 10.56
CA ALA A 6 -0.64 1.90 11.43
C ALA A 6 -1.98 2.04 10.70
N ALA A 7 -1.97 2.57 9.47
CA ALA A 7 -3.17 2.71 8.66
C ALA A 7 -3.80 1.36 8.31
N MET A 8 -2.99 0.37 7.91
CA MET A 8 -3.47 -0.99 7.63
C MET A 8 -4.00 -1.68 8.89
N GLU A 9 -3.32 -1.53 10.02
CA GLU A 9 -3.76 -2.13 11.27
C GLU A 9 -5.10 -1.53 11.73
N GLU A 10 -5.29 -0.21 11.57
CA GLU A 10 -6.54 0.48 11.86
C GLU A 10 -7.70 -0.02 10.98
N THR A 11 -7.51 -0.16 9.67
CA THR A 11 -8.61 -0.43 8.72
C THR A 11 -8.85 -1.92 8.46
N PHE A 12 -7.79 -2.74 8.44
CA PHE A 12 -7.89 -4.19 8.27
C PHE A 12 -7.95 -4.95 9.61
N GLY A 13 -7.75 -4.27 10.74
CA GLY A 13 -7.84 -4.84 12.09
C GLY A 13 -6.71 -5.82 12.45
N LYS A 14 -5.65 -5.85 11.64
CA LYS A 14 -4.47 -6.70 11.84
C LYS A 14 -3.21 -5.99 11.37
N ARG A 15 -2.14 -6.14 12.15
CA ARG A 15 -0.82 -5.65 11.77
C ARG A 15 -0.36 -6.31 10.46
N PRO A 16 -0.02 -5.52 9.42
CA PRO A 16 0.44 -6.07 8.15
C PRO A 16 1.86 -6.63 8.25
N ILE A 17 2.21 -7.51 7.32
CA ILE A 17 3.58 -8.02 7.16
C ILE A 17 4.20 -7.34 5.93
N PRO A 18 5.35 -6.67 6.05
CA PRO A 18 6.08 -6.16 4.89
C PRO A 18 6.54 -7.32 4.00
N THR A 19 6.25 -7.24 2.71
CA THR A 19 6.60 -8.29 1.74
C THR A 19 7.51 -7.75 0.64
N ARG A 20 8.15 -8.68 -0.06
CA ARG A 20 8.75 -8.45 -1.38
C ARG A 20 7.84 -9.07 -2.42
N GLU A 21 7.79 -8.49 -3.60
CA GLU A 21 6.95 -8.97 -4.70
C GLU A 21 7.81 -9.40 -5.89
N GLY A 22 7.33 -10.38 -6.67
CA GLY A 22 7.96 -10.79 -7.92
C GLY A 22 7.63 -9.89 -9.11
N GLY A 23 6.59 -9.05 -8.98
CA GLY A 23 6.22 -8.03 -9.96
C GLY A 23 7.29 -6.95 -10.12
N SER A 24 7.28 -6.28 -11.27
CA SER A 24 8.25 -5.23 -11.60
C SER A 24 7.55 -3.91 -11.88
N ILE A 25 7.95 -2.86 -11.15
CA ILE A 25 7.52 -1.47 -11.38
C ILE A 25 8.81 -0.63 -11.56
N PRO A 26 9.38 -0.55 -12.78
CA PRO A 26 10.73 -0.02 -13.00
C PRO A 26 10.94 1.43 -12.53
N ILE A 27 9.89 2.25 -12.55
CA ILE A 27 9.97 3.67 -12.17
C ILE A 27 10.31 3.87 -10.68
N VAL A 28 10.07 2.87 -9.82
CA VAL A 28 10.35 2.94 -8.37
C VAL A 28 11.84 3.20 -8.10
N ALA A 29 12.72 2.48 -8.81
CA ALA A 29 14.16 2.66 -8.68
C ALA A 29 14.61 4.05 -9.16
N LEU A 30 13.97 4.58 -10.22
CA LEU A 30 14.24 5.93 -10.69
C LEU A 30 13.81 6.97 -9.67
N PHE A 31 12.60 6.86 -9.10
CA PHE A 31 12.15 7.80 -8.07
C PHE A 31 13.06 7.80 -6.84
N GLN A 32 13.47 6.62 -6.37
CA GLN A 32 14.40 6.54 -5.24
C GLN A 32 15.72 7.24 -5.55
N LYS A 33 16.28 7.03 -6.74
CA LYS A 33 17.53 7.66 -7.19
C LYS A 33 17.40 9.19 -7.31
N GLU A 34 16.34 9.67 -7.96
CA GLU A 34 16.21 11.09 -8.30
C GLU A 34 15.65 11.94 -7.14
N LEU A 35 14.84 11.36 -6.25
CA LEU A 35 14.20 12.07 -5.13
C LEU A 35 14.86 11.80 -3.77
N GLY A 36 15.81 10.86 -3.70
CA GLY A 36 16.52 10.51 -2.46
C GLY A 36 15.59 10.01 -1.34
N SER A 37 14.41 9.51 -1.68
CA SER A 37 13.37 9.10 -0.73
C SER A 37 13.04 7.62 -0.92
N ASP A 38 12.81 6.90 0.18
CA ASP A 38 12.45 5.48 0.12
C ASP A 38 10.97 5.29 -0.25
N PRO A 39 10.67 4.68 -1.41
CA PRO A 39 9.30 4.47 -1.84
C PRO A 39 8.63 3.33 -1.06
N ILE A 40 7.32 3.45 -0.86
CA ILE A 40 6.48 2.39 -0.30
C ILE A 40 5.51 1.96 -1.39
N LEU A 41 5.52 0.68 -1.72
CA LEU A 41 4.47 0.06 -2.54
C LEU A 41 3.33 -0.35 -1.62
N PHE A 42 2.14 0.17 -1.91
CA PHE A 42 1.01 0.08 -0.99
C PHE A 42 -0.26 -0.38 -1.72
N GLY A 43 -0.35 -1.69 -1.95
CA GLY A 43 -1.48 -2.33 -2.61
C GLY A 43 -2.46 -2.97 -1.63
N PHE A 44 -3.72 -3.08 -2.06
CA PHE A 44 -4.80 -3.70 -1.29
C PHE A 44 -5.44 -4.90 -2.02
N GLY A 45 -4.84 -5.35 -3.13
CA GLY A 45 -5.30 -6.51 -3.88
C GLY A 45 -4.95 -7.83 -3.20
N LEU A 46 -5.53 -8.91 -3.72
CA LEU A 46 -5.23 -10.29 -3.34
C LEU A 46 -4.63 -11.04 -4.53
N ASP A 47 -3.89 -12.11 -4.26
CA ASP A 47 -3.34 -12.97 -5.32
C ASP A 47 -4.45 -13.55 -6.22
N THR A 48 -5.67 -13.67 -5.69
CA THR A 48 -6.86 -14.13 -6.42
C THR A 48 -7.35 -13.13 -7.46
N ASP A 49 -6.96 -11.86 -7.38
CA ASP A 49 -7.37 -10.81 -8.31
C ASP A 49 -6.89 -11.09 -9.75
N ALA A 50 -5.91 -11.99 -9.90
CA ALA A 50 -5.49 -12.56 -11.18
C ALA A 50 -5.09 -11.49 -12.22
N LEU A 51 -4.29 -10.52 -11.78
CA LEU A 51 -3.75 -9.46 -12.64
C LEU A 51 -3.18 -10.03 -13.94
N HIS A 52 -3.59 -9.47 -15.08
CA HIS A 52 -3.20 -9.89 -16.43
C HIS A 52 -3.67 -11.29 -16.84
N SER A 53 -4.64 -11.87 -16.13
CA SER A 53 -5.20 -13.20 -16.42
C SER A 53 -6.72 -13.11 -16.70
N PRO A 54 -7.34 -14.15 -17.30
CA PRO A 54 -8.79 -14.19 -17.46
C PRO A 54 -9.52 -14.07 -16.13
N ASN A 55 -10.68 -13.40 -16.13
CA ASN A 55 -11.47 -13.11 -14.94
C ASN A 55 -10.70 -12.32 -13.87
N GLU A 56 -9.78 -11.45 -14.31
CA GLU A 56 -9.21 -10.40 -13.45
C GLU A 56 -10.36 -9.67 -12.75
N HIS A 57 -10.27 -9.58 -11.43
CA HIS A 57 -11.31 -8.98 -10.61
C HIS A 57 -10.70 -8.28 -9.41
N TYR A 58 -11.54 -7.53 -8.70
CA TYR A 58 -11.13 -6.84 -7.49
C TYR A 58 -12.23 -6.90 -6.45
N GLY A 59 -11.87 -7.25 -5.22
CA GLY A 59 -12.83 -7.34 -4.12
C GLY A 59 -13.42 -5.99 -3.76
N VAL A 60 -14.75 -5.84 -3.84
CA VAL A 60 -15.46 -4.59 -3.46
C VAL A 60 -15.15 -4.17 -2.02
N LYS A 61 -14.99 -5.14 -1.12
CA LYS A 61 -14.53 -4.90 0.26
C LYS A 61 -13.15 -4.23 0.29
N ASN A 62 -12.18 -4.78 -0.44
CA ASN A 62 -10.81 -4.24 -0.49
C ASN A 62 -10.77 -2.86 -1.16
N TYR A 63 -11.66 -2.59 -2.11
CA TYR A 63 -11.82 -1.26 -2.71
C TYR A 63 -12.21 -0.21 -1.67
N PHE A 64 -13.27 -0.46 -0.90
CA PHE A 64 -13.73 0.50 0.11
C PHE A 64 -12.75 0.61 1.28
N ILE A 65 -12.24 -0.51 1.80
CA ILE A 65 -11.25 -0.47 2.89
C ILE A 65 -9.94 0.19 2.40
N GLY A 66 -9.54 0.00 1.14
CA GLY A 66 -8.38 0.66 0.55
C GLY A 66 -8.50 2.18 0.55
N ILE A 67 -9.69 2.72 0.21
CA ILE A 67 -9.98 4.16 0.28
C ILE A 67 -9.82 4.68 1.72
N GLU A 68 -10.41 3.98 2.69
CA GLU A 68 -10.29 4.31 4.11
C GLU A 68 -8.83 4.26 4.57
N THR A 69 -8.07 3.28 4.08
CA THR A 69 -6.66 3.07 4.42
C THR A 69 -5.77 4.19 3.91
N ILE A 70 -6.00 4.70 2.70
CA ILE A 70 -5.25 5.86 2.18
C ILE A 70 -5.55 7.12 3.00
N ALA A 71 -6.81 7.35 3.40
CA ALA A 71 -7.16 8.45 4.29
C ALA A 71 -6.48 8.30 5.67
N ALA A 72 -6.51 7.10 6.25
CA ALA A 72 -5.82 6.79 7.49
C ALA A 72 -4.30 6.99 7.38
N PHE A 73 -3.69 6.56 6.27
CA PHE A 73 -2.27 6.76 5.99
C PHE A 73 -1.86 8.22 6.08
N PHE A 74 -2.57 9.14 5.42
CA PHE A 74 -2.21 10.55 5.48
C PHE A 74 -2.41 11.16 6.87
N ARG A 75 -3.41 10.70 7.65
CA ARG A 75 -3.57 11.12 9.05
C ARG A 75 -2.39 10.67 9.91
N HIS A 76 -2.03 9.38 9.85
CA HIS A 76 -0.89 8.82 10.58
C HIS A 76 0.43 9.45 10.13
N PHE A 77 0.62 9.61 8.83
CA PHE A 77 1.81 10.25 8.26
C PHE A 77 1.96 11.67 8.79
N ARG A 78 0.91 12.50 8.72
CA ARG A 78 0.94 13.85 9.30
C ARG A 78 1.28 13.84 10.79
N SER A 79 0.69 12.93 11.57
CA SER A 79 0.94 12.84 13.02
C SER A 79 2.39 12.45 13.34
N LEU A 80 3.00 11.59 12.53
CA LEU A 80 4.38 11.12 12.72
C LEU A 80 5.41 12.08 12.11
N SER A 81 5.06 12.78 11.04
CA SER A 81 5.88 13.81 10.40
C SER A 81 5.86 15.14 11.16
N GLY A 82 4.95 15.31 12.13
CA GLY A 82 4.89 16.46 13.02
C GLY A 82 6.01 16.47 14.05
N LYS A 83 7.22 16.84 13.60
CA LYS A 83 8.17 17.69 14.31
C LYS A 83 8.35 18.97 13.50
#